data_AF-A0A4Q3EE95-F1
#
_entry.id   AF-A0A4Q3EE95-F1
#
_cell.length_a   1.000
_cell.length_b   1.000
_cell.length_c   1.000
_cell.angle_alpha   90.00
_cell.angle_beta   90.00
_cell.angle_gamma   90.00
#
_symmetry.space_group_name_H-M   'P 1'
#
loop_
_entity.id
_entity.type
_entity.pdbx_description
1 polymer ?
#
loop_
_entity_poly.entity_id
_entity_poly.type
_entity_poly.pdbx_seq_one_letter_code
_entity_poly.pdbx_strand_id
1 'polypeptide(L)' 'MPVLRFYKLYLSPSRKYVKLLKNLLGFVPGNIMLYRLAFRHKSVAQVIKKGVKNSNERLEFLGDAVLGSV' A
#
# COMPACT_ATOMS: atom_id res chain seq x y z
N MET A 1 -17.34 2.00 1.87
CA MET A 1 -18.26 3.15 1.96
C MET A 1 -17.80 4.29 1.05
N PRO A 2 -18.63 4.73 0.10
CA PRO A 2 -18.28 5.78 -0.86
C PRO A 2 -17.84 7.08 -0.18
N VAL A 3 -18.47 7.45 0.95
CA VAL A 3 -18.15 8.67 1.73
C VAL A 3 -16.68 8.71 2.19
N LEU A 4 -16.15 7.61 2.74
CA LEU A 4 -14.74 7.52 3.12
C LEU A 4 -13.80 7.68 1.92
N ARG A 5 -14.24 7.24 0.75
CA ARG A 5 -13.48 7.33 -0.51
C ARG A 5 -13.36 8.77 -0.98
N PHE A 6 -14.46 9.52 -0.91
CA PHE A 6 -14.49 10.96 -1.20
C PHE A 6 -13.60 11.75 -0.24
N TYR A 7 -13.72 11.52 1.07
CA TYR A 7 -12.85 12.18 2.05
C TYR A 7 -11.36 11.94 1.77
N LYS A 8 -10.98 10.69 1.48
CA LYS A 8 -9.59 10.33 1.16
C LYS A 8 -9.08 11.01 -0.12
N LEU A 9 -9.94 11.19 -1.11
CA LEU A 9 -9.55 11.77 -2.40
C LEU A 9 -9.39 13.30 -2.36
N TYR A 10 -10.24 13.99 -1.60
CA TYR A 10 -10.33 15.45 -1.64
C TYR A 10 -9.78 16.13 -0.38
N LEU A 11 -10.11 15.62 0.81
CA LEU A 11 -9.80 16.30 2.07
C LEU A 11 -8.56 15.75 2.78
N SER A 12 -8.18 14.48 2.56
CA SER A 12 -7.07 13.89 3.33
C SER A 12 -5.71 14.57 3.03
N PRO A 13 -4.79 14.62 4.02
CA PRO A 13 -3.42 15.09 3.81
C PRO A 13 -2.69 14.29 2.73
N SER A 14 -2.98 13.00 2.64
CA SER A 14 -2.43 12.05 1.66
C SER A 14 -3.08 12.13 0.27
N ARG A 15 -3.96 13.11 -0.01
CA ARG A 15 -4.74 13.21 -1.26
C ARG A 15 -3.91 13.11 -2.54
N LYS A 16 -2.70 13.66 -2.57
CA LYS A 16 -1.80 13.59 -3.75
C LYS A 16 -1.45 12.13 -4.07
N TYR A 17 -1.00 11.38 -3.06
CA TYR A 17 -0.66 9.97 -3.20
C TYR A 17 -1.89 9.13 -3.55
N VAL A 18 -3.04 9.39 -2.90
CA VAL A 18 -4.30 8.69 -3.20
C VAL A 18 -4.79 8.93 -4.63
N LYS A 19 -4.66 10.16 -5.15
CA LYS A 19 -5.00 10.48 -6.54
C LYS A 19 -4.10 9.75 -7.53
N LEU A 20 -2.79 9.74 -7.30
CA LEU A 20 -1.85 8.97 -8.12
C LEU A 20 -2.22 7.49 -8.14
N LEU A 21 -2.53 6.93 -6.96
CA LEU A 21 -2.90 5.53 -6.86
C LEU A 21 -4.23 5.21 -7.54
N LYS A 22 -5.21 6.11 -7.43
CA LYS A 22 -6.48 6.00 -8.16
C LYS A 22 -6.24 5.98 -9.67
N ASN A 23 -5.35 6.83 -10.17
CA ASN A 23 -5.04 6.88 -11.60
C ASN A 23 -4.32 5.62 -12.08
N LEU A 24 -3.44 5.05 -11.26
CA LEU A 24 -2.71 3.82 -11.59
C LEU A 24 -3.58 2.55 -11.51
N LEU A 25 -4.40 2.43 -10.45
CA LEU A 25 -5.16 1.21 -10.15
C LEU A 25 -6.60 1.23 -10.68
N GLY A 26 -7.10 2.40 -11.10
CA GLY A 26 -8.51 2.59 -11.48
C GLY A 26 -9.48 2.70 -10.29
N PHE A 27 -9.02 2.50 -9.05
CA PHE A 27 -9.84 2.60 -7.85
C PHE A 27 -9.11 3.24 -6.67
N VAL A 28 -9.86 3.79 -5.72
CA VAL A 28 -9.28 4.38 -4.51
C VAL A 28 -9.00 3.27 -3.49
N PRO A 29 -7.75 3.11 -3.03
CA PRO A 29 -7.34 2.07 -2.09
C PRO A 29 -8.01 2.25 -0.72
N GLY A 30 -8.43 1.13 -0.13
CA GLY A 30 -8.99 1.10 1.23
C GLY A 30 -7.95 1.45 2.29
N ASN A 31 -6.81 0.76 2.29
CA ASN A 31 -5.71 1.00 3.22
C ASN A 31 -4.45 1.48 2.49
N ILE A 32 -4.19 2.79 2.56
CA ILE A 32 -3.09 3.46 1.86
C ILE A 32 -1.72 2.98 2.38
N MET A 33 -1.64 2.55 3.65
CA MET A 33 -0.38 2.09 4.26
C MET A 33 0.14 0.81 3.63
N LEU A 34 -0.74 -0.11 3.20
CA LEU A 34 -0.35 -1.34 2.52
C LEU A 34 0.30 -1.05 1.18
N TYR A 35 -0.24 -0.10 0.42
CA TYR A 35 0.36 0.29 -0.85
C TYR A 35 1.68 1.01 -0.66
N ARG A 36 1.80 1.91 0.33
CA ARG A 36 3.09 2.52 0.69
C ARG A 36 4.14 1.47 1.08
N LEU A 37 3.71 0.40 1.78
CA LEU A 37 4.60 -0.70 2.13
C LEU A 37 4.98 -1.52 0.89
N ALA A 38 4.03 -1.83 0.01
CA ALA A 38 4.26 -2.58 -1.23
C ALA A 38 5.27 -1.89 -2.16
N PHE A 39 5.19 -0.55 -2.29
CA PHE A 39 6.14 0.23 -3.10
C PHE A 39 7.49 0.50 -2.39
N ARG A 40 7.67 0.08 -1.14
CA ARG A 40 8.95 0.26 -0.45
C ARG A 40 9.86 -0.93 -0.71
N HIS A 41 10.92 -0.68 -1.47
CA HIS A 41 11.96 -1.66 -1.74
C HIS A 41 12.78 -2.03 -0.48
N LYS A 42 13.26 -3.27 -0.41
CA LYS A 42 14.05 -3.84 0.70
C LYS A 42 15.30 -3.04 1.07
N SER A 43 15.90 -2.31 0.12
CA SER A 43 17.10 -1.49 0.37
C SER A 43 16.84 -0.30 1.31
N VAL A 44 15.59 0.15 1.42
CA VAL A 44 15.19 1.30 2.26
C VAL A 44 14.34 0.84 3.46
N ALA A 45 14.26 -0.48 3.69
CA ALA A 45 13.45 -1.05 4.76
C ALA A 45 14.09 -0.71 6.13
N GLN A 46 13.34 0.03 6.96
CA GLN A 46 13.76 0.35 8.32
C GLN A 46 13.50 -0.84 9.26
N VAL A 47 14.40 -1.06 10.21
CA VAL A 47 14.23 -2.05 11.27
C VAL A 47 13.26 -1.48 12.30
N ILE A 48 12.13 -2.14 12.53
CA ILE A 48 11.10 -1.69 13.49
C ILE A 48 11.35 -2.30 14.88
N LYS A 49 11.80 -3.56 14.91
CA LYS A 49 12.17 -4.30 16.13
C LYS A 49 13.37 -5.20 15.81
N LYS A 50 14.13 -5.64 16.82
CA LYS A 50 15.22 -6.63 16.63
C LYS A 50 14.70 -7.81 15.80
N GLY A 51 15.24 -7.98 14.58
CA GLY A 51 14.85 -9.03 13.64
C GLY A 51 13.64 -8.74 12.75
N VAL A 52 12.89 -7.65 12.96
CA VAL A 52 11.71 -7.30 12.15
C VAL A 52 12.00 -6.08 11.30
N LYS A 53 12.18 -6.31 9.99
CA LYS A 53 12.30 -5.26 8.97
C LYS A 53 10.92 -4.85 8.44
N ASN A 54 10.72 -3.56 8.24
CA ASN A 54 9.55 -3.01 7.57
C ASN A 54 9.69 -3.11 6.04
N SER A 55 9.83 -4.33 5.54
CA SER A 55 10.08 -4.64 4.13
C SER A 55 8.81 -5.08 3.40
N ASN A 56 8.79 -4.95 2.07
CA ASN A 56 7.71 -5.45 1.22
C ASN A 56 7.77 -6.98 1.03
N GLU A 57 8.85 -7.65 1.43
CA GLU A 57 9.10 -9.10 1.23
C GLU A 57 7.93 -9.99 1.70
N ARG A 58 7.27 -9.66 2.81
CA ARG A 58 6.12 -10.44 3.30
C ARG A 58 4.86 -10.27 2.45
N LEU A 59 4.67 -9.08 1.86
CA LEU A 59 3.57 -8.83 0.94
C LEU A 59 3.84 -9.49 -0.41
N GLU A 60 5.09 -9.49 -0.87
CA GLU A 60 5.54 -10.17 -2.07
C GLU A 60 5.30 -11.69 -1.96
N PHE A 61 5.78 -12.32 -0.88
CA PHE A 61 5.54 -13.75 -0.61
C PHE A 61 4.05 -14.12 -0.59
N LEU A 62 3.21 -13.28 0.02
CA LEU A 62 1.76 -13.48 0.02
C LEU A 62 1.16 -13.32 -1.39
N GLY A 63 1.65 -12.35 -2.16
CA GLY A 63 1.24 -12.12 -3.54
C GLY A 63 1.53 -13.32 -4.42
N ASP A 64 2.73 -13.89 -4.32
CA ASP A 64 3.13 -15.09 -5.06
C ASP A 64 2.24 -16.29 -4.72
N ALA A 65 1.93 -16.49 -3.43
CA ALA A 65 1.04 -17.56 -3.00
C ALA A 65 -0.39 -17.40 -3.56
N VAL A 66 -0.92 -16.18 -3.60
CA VAL A 66 -2.24 -15.89 -4.19
C VAL A 66 -2.22 -16.09 -5.71
N LEU A 67 -1.20 -15.58 -6.41
CA LEU A 67 -1.05 -15.74 -7.86
C LEU A 67 -0.83 -17.19 -8.27
N GLY A 68 -0.20 -18.01 -7.43
CA GLY A 68 -0.04 -19.45 -7.67
C GLY A 68 -1.28 -20.28 -7.33
N SER A 69 -2.28 -19.70 -6.66
CA SER A 69 -3.52 -20.38 -6.27
C SER A 69 -4.67 -20.22 -7.26
N VAL A 70 -4.53 -19.28 -8.21
CA VAL A 70 -5.48 -19.01 -9.29
C VAL A 70 -5.10 -19.75 -10.55
#